data_AF-A0A2P8HJL1-F1
#
_entry.id   AF-A0A2P8HJL1-F1
#
_cell.length_a   1.000
_cell.length_b   1.000
_cell.length_c   1.000
_cell.angle_alpha   90.00
_cell.angle_beta   90.00
_cell.angle_gamma   90.00
#
_symmetry.space_group_name_H-M   'P 1'
#
loop_
_entity.id
_entity.type
_entity.pdbx_description
1 polymer ?
#
loop_
_entity_poly.entity_id
_entity_poly.type
_entity_poly.pdbx_seq_one_letter_code
_entity_poly.pdbx_strand_id
1 'polypeptide(L)'
;MKNAYPEKPVLPYQKTSVSMNDVIAYIQSVDTPVEVKRAAYCFFRFESANGTKGLNNNYAGIQADGVRWPAIYDDTIAGTVIKKENGPSGKDRIFIAFNNWHDSLNFTISNTTRRGLFIGGKTFLITQMEVLTPTDLCIAYKREWVTGSAAYNPADTEIASFVNTYNKGAGIFVAPN
;
A
#
# COMPACT_ATOMS: atom_id res chain seq x y z
N MET A 1 8.14 20.96 5.53
CA MET A 1 7.93 19.77 4.67
C MET A 1 9.19 19.56 3.87
N LYS A 2 9.85 18.42 4.02
CA LYS A 2 11.14 18.14 3.37
C LYS A 2 10.89 17.14 2.25
N ASN A 3 11.23 17.47 1.01
CA ASN A 3 11.21 16.48 -0.06
C ASN A 3 12.37 15.49 0.14
N ALA A 4 12.07 14.20 0.29
CA ALA A 4 13.05 13.14 0.43
C ALA A 4 13.81 12.82 -0.88
N TYR A 5 13.31 13.34 -2.01
CA TYR A 5 13.87 13.17 -3.36
C TYR A 5 14.11 14.52 -4.04
N PRO A 6 14.98 15.39 -3.50
CA PRO A 6 15.25 16.72 -4.07
C PRO A 6 15.87 16.66 -5.47
N GLU A 7 16.49 15.54 -5.84
CA GLU A 7 17.09 15.29 -7.15
C GLU A 7 16.08 14.86 -8.22
N LYS A 8 14.88 14.42 -7.83
CA LYS A 8 13.82 14.00 -8.75
C LYS A 8 12.94 15.20 -9.12
N PRO A 9 12.39 15.26 -10.35
CA PRO A 9 11.54 16.38 -10.74
C PRO A 9 10.25 16.43 -9.93
N VAL A 10 9.71 17.64 -9.74
CA VAL A 10 8.34 17.84 -9.27
C VAL A 10 7.41 17.76 -10.48
N LEU A 11 6.57 16.72 -10.52
CA LEU A 11 5.63 16.47 -11.61
C LEU A 11 4.27 17.12 -11.31
N PRO A 12 3.53 17.56 -12.35
CA PRO A 12 2.16 18.00 -12.18
C PRO A 12 1.28 16.84 -11.69
N TYR A 13 0.30 17.16 -10.84
CA TYR A 13 -0.66 16.17 -10.37
C TYR A 13 -1.48 15.61 -11.55
N GLN A 14 -1.55 14.28 -11.62
CA GLN A 14 -2.41 13.56 -12.54
C GLN A 14 -3.16 12.48 -11.78
N LYS A 15 -4.48 12.45 -11.94
CA LYS A 15 -5.28 11.31 -11.49
C LYS A 15 -5.04 10.13 -12.42
N THR A 16 -4.70 8.97 -11.87
CA THR A 16 -4.49 7.73 -12.64
C THR A 16 -5.46 6.65 -12.19
N SER A 17 -5.74 5.70 -13.08
CA SER A 17 -6.58 4.54 -12.79
C SER A 17 -6.07 3.28 -13.48
N VAL A 18 -6.30 2.13 -12.86
CA VAL A 18 -5.97 0.82 -13.41
C VAL A 18 -7.11 -0.15 -13.11
N SER A 19 -7.36 -1.11 -14.00
CA SER A 19 -8.41 -2.10 -13.80
C SER A 19 -8.01 -3.11 -12.72
N MET A 20 -8.98 -3.60 -11.95
CA MET A 20 -8.71 -4.66 -10.98
C MET A 20 -8.32 -5.98 -11.64
N ASN A 21 -8.73 -6.22 -12.90
CA ASN A 21 -8.34 -7.40 -13.64
C ASN A 21 -6.83 -7.40 -13.92
N ASP A 22 -6.28 -6.27 -14.37
CA ASP A 22 -4.84 -6.14 -14.61
C ASP A 22 -4.04 -6.28 -13.31
N VAL A 23 -4.53 -5.68 -12.23
CA VAL A 23 -3.92 -5.78 -10.89
C VAL A 23 -3.90 -7.24 -10.41
N ILE A 24 -5.02 -7.96 -10.52
CA ILE A 24 -5.11 -9.37 -10.12
C ILE A 24 -4.17 -10.22 -10.97
N ALA A 25 -4.19 -10.07 -12.29
CA ALA A 25 -3.34 -10.81 -13.20
C ALA A 25 -1.85 -10.57 -12.88
N TYR A 26 -1.48 -9.32 -12.58
CA TYR A 26 -0.13 -8.99 -12.18
C TYR A 26 0.26 -9.62 -10.84
N ILE A 27 -0.56 -9.48 -9.78
CA ILE A 27 -0.28 -10.09 -8.47
C ILE A 27 -0.13 -11.61 -8.61
N GLN A 28 -0.94 -12.26 -9.47
CA GLN A 28 -0.81 -13.69 -9.75
C GLN A 28 0.54 -14.03 -10.37
N SER A 29 1.03 -13.19 -11.30
CA SER A 29 2.30 -13.42 -12.01
C SER A 29 3.57 -13.22 -11.18
N VAL A 30 3.51 -12.43 -10.09
CA VAL A 30 4.68 -12.17 -9.24
C VAL A 30 5.02 -13.41 -8.41
N ASP A 31 6.30 -13.77 -8.35
CA ASP A 31 6.78 -14.84 -7.46
C ASP A 31 6.90 -14.34 -6.02
N THR A 32 5.87 -14.61 -5.22
CA THR A 32 5.80 -14.23 -3.81
C THR A 32 4.80 -15.15 -3.09
N PRO A 33 4.92 -15.36 -1.75
CA PRO A 33 3.99 -16.22 -1.02
C PRO A 33 2.52 -15.79 -1.18
N VAL A 34 1.62 -16.77 -1.19
CA VAL A 34 0.18 -16.53 -1.43
C VAL A 34 -0.43 -15.56 -0.40
N GLU A 35 -0.02 -15.60 0.86
CA GLU A 35 -0.50 -14.67 1.89
C GLU A 35 -0.04 -13.23 1.64
N VAL A 36 1.14 -13.03 1.05
CA VAL A 36 1.61 -11.71 0.61
C VAL A 36 0.75 -11.19 -0.55
N LYS A 37 0.42 -12.06 -1.52
CA LYS A 37 -0.48 -11.72 -2.64
C LYS A 37 -1.86 -11.25 -2.12
N ARG A 38 -2.45 -12.01 -1.19
CA ARG A 38 -3.74 -11.69 -0.56
C ARG A 38 -3.70 -10.37 0.20
N ALA A 39 -2.66 -10.14 1.00
CA ALA A 39 -2.49 -8.89 1.74
C ALA A 39 -2.29 -7.68 0.81
N ALA A 40 -1.41 -7.79 -0.18
CA ALA A 40 -1.16 -6.73 -1.17
C ALA A 40 -2.43 -6.37 -1.96
N TYR A 41 -3.23 -7.36 -2.33
CA TYR A 41 -4.55 -7.15 -2.94
C TYR A 41 -5.48 -6.32 -2.04
N CYS A 42 -5.58 -6.66 -0.75
CA CYS A 42 -6.37 -5.88 0.20
C CYS A 42 -5.89 -4.43 0.29
N PHE A 43 -4.59 -4.22 0.50
CA PHE A 43 -4.01 -2.89 0.65
C PHE A 43 -4.24 -2.06 -0.59
N PHE A 44 -3.98 -2.63 -1.77
CA PHE A 44 -4.25 -1.96 -3.03
C PHE A 44 -5.71 -1.51 -3.10
N ARG A 45 -6.68 -2.39 -2.83
CA ARG A 45 -8.12 -2.02 -2.92
C ARG A 45 -8.51 -0.90 -1.98
N PHE A 46 -8.03 -0.92 -0.73
CA PHE A 46 -8.35 0.10 0.26
C PHE A 46 -7.70 1.44 -0.05
N GLU A 47 -6.42 1.45 -0.39
CA GLU A 47 -5.67 2.68 -0.65
C GLU A 47 -6.09 3.35 -1.97
N SER A 48 -6.40 2.56 -2.99
CA SER A 48 -6.70 3.06 -4.33
C SER A 48 -8.18 3.16 -4.68
N ALA A 49 -9.07 2.76 -3.77
CA ALA A 49 -10.48 2.54 -4.06
C ALA A 49 -10.69 1.69 -5.32
N ASN A 50 -10.18 0.46 -5.31
CA ASN A 50 -10.22 -0.48 -6.45
C ASN A 50 -9.53 0.04 -7.72
N GLY A 51 -8.39 0.71 -7.58
CA GLY A 51 -7.60 1.23 -8.69
C GLY A 51 -8.14 2.53 -9.30
N THR A 52 -9.20 3.13 -8.76
CA THR A 52 -9.86 4.31 -9.36
C THR A 52 -9.32 5.66 -8.87
N LYS A 53 -8.51 5.67 -7.80
CA LYS A 53 -7.99 6.87 -7.12
C LYS A 53 -6.47 6.90 -7.03
N GLY A 54 -5.77 6.55 -8.10
CA GLY A 54 -4.32 6.74 -8.18
C GLY A 54 -3.92 8.21 -8.36
N LEU A 55 -2.73 8.56 -7.88
CA LEU A 55 -2.06 9.84 -8.10
C LEU A 55 -0.73 9.56 -8.78
N ASN A 56 -0.55 9.95 -10.04
CA ASN A 56 0.69 9.71 -10.80
C ASN A 56 1.24 8.28 -10.62
N ASN A 57 0.36 7.29 -10.82
CA ASN A 57 0.60 5.86 -10.61
C ASN A 57 0.89 5.40 -9.18
N ASN A 58 0.81 6.28 -8.19
CA ASN A 58 0.85 5.92 -6.77
C ASN A 58 -0.55 5.54 -6.29
N TYR A 59 -0.74 4.24 -6.10
CA TYR A 59 -2.00 3.64 -5.66
C TYR A 59 -2.02 3.29 -4.17
N ALA A 60 -0.91 3.50 -3.48
CA ALA A 60 -0.75 3.17 -2.07
C ALA A 60 -0.56 4.41 -1.18
N GLY A 61 -0.74 5.61 -1.74
CA GLY A 61 -0.65 6.87 -1.00
C GLY A 61 0.75 7.19 -0.49
N ILE A 62 1.80 6.68 -1.14
CA ILE A 62 3.17 6.76 -0.64
C ILE A 62 3.67 8.21 -0.63
N GLN A 63 4.09 8.65 0.55
CA GLN A 63 4.57 10.01 0.78
C GLN A 63 6.09 10.11 0.61
N ALA A 64 6.53 11.30 0.21
CA ALA A 64 7.92 11.74 0.05
C ALA A 64 8.26 12.93 0.97
N ASP A 65 7.37 13.29 1.90
CA ASP A 65 7.59 14.38 2.86
C ASP A 65 8.24 13.95 4.20
N GLY A 66 8.56 12.66 4.32
CA GLY A 66 9.22 12.05 5.48
C GLY A 66 10.65 11.59 5.17
N VAL A 67 10.94 10.33 5.53
CA VAL A 67 12.25 9.69 5.28
C VAL A 67 12.27 9.11 3.86
N ARG A 68 13.43 9.18 3.19
CA ARG A 68 13.65 8.53 1.90
C ARG A 68 13.42 7.03 2.03
N TRP A 69 12.78 6.43 1.04
CA TRP A 69 12.62 4.98 1.00
C TRP A 69 13.95 4.30 0.62
N PRO A 70 14.10 3.00 0.87
CA PRO A 70 15.28 2.26 0.46
C PRO A 70 15.65 2.50 -1.01
N ALA A 71 16.94 2.67 -1.29
CA ALA A 71 17.46 3.06 -2.61
C ALA A 71 17.06 2.11 -3.75
N ILE A 72 16.68 0.86 -3.44
CA ILE A 72 16.13 -0.10 -4.41
C ILE A 72 14.87 0.39 -5.14
N TYR A 73 14.21 1.42 -4.63
CA TYR A 73 13.03 2.03 -5.26
C TYR A 73 13.35 3.28 -6.07
N ASP A 74 14.58 3.78 -6.05
CA ASP A 74 14.90 5.07 -6.68
C ASP A 74 14.64 5.05 -8.20
N ASP A 75 14.87 3.92 -8.86
CA ASP A 75 14.65 3.75 -10.30
C ASP A 75 13.17 3.59 -10.67
N THR A 76 12.30 3.24 -9.71
CA THR A 76 10.85 3.13 -9.92
C THR A 76 10.11 4.46 -9.70
N ILE A 77 10.82 5.47 -9.17
CA ILE A 77 10.29 6.79 -8.86
C ILE A 77 10.61 7.76 -10.00
N ALA A 78 9.55 8.17 -10.71
CA ALA A 78 9.63 9.15 -11.78
C ALA A 78 9.85 10.57 -11.25
N GLY A 79 9.31 10.86 -10.07
CA GLY A 79 9.26 12.21 -9.54
C GLY A 79 8.52 12.31 -8.21
N THR A 80 8.24 13.54 -7.81
CA THR A 80 7.37 13.84 -6.67
C THR A 80 6.23 14.74 -7.07
N VAL A 81 5.14 14.72 -6.31
CA VAL A 81 3.93 15.48 -6.61
C VAL A 81 3.47 16.16 -5.33
N ILE A 82 3.22 17.47 -5.41
CA ILE A 82 2.65 18.21 -4.30
C ILE A 82 1.13 18.22 -4.45
N LYS A 83 0.42 17.73 -3.45
CA LYS A 83 -1.05 17.75 -3.41
C LYS A 83 -1.52 18.07 -2.00
N LYS A 84 -2.59 18.84 -1.91
CA LYS A 84 -3.28 19.08 -0.63
C LYS A 84 -3.91 17.81 -0.09
N GLU A 85 -3.75 17.59 1.21
CA GLU A 85 -4.51 16.62 1.96
C GLU A 85 -6.00 16.82 1.73
N ASN A 86 -6.72 15.71 1.59
CA ASN A 86 -8.18 15.75 1.64
C ASN A 86 -8.57 15.92 3.11
N GLY A 87 -9.26 17.00 3.48
CA GLY A 87 -9.74 17.23 4.83
C GLY A 87 -9.48 18.64 5.36
N PRO A 88 -9.84 18.92 6.63
CA PRO A 88 -9.80 20.27 7.20
C PRO A 88 -8.38 20.82 7.40
N SER A 89 -7.35 19.97 7.39
CA SER A 89 -5.95 20.42 7.47
C SER A 89 -5.55 21.22 6.23
N GLY A 90 -6.03 20.81 5.04
CA GLY A 90 -5.68 21.41 3.74
C GLY A 90 -4.18 21.52 3.47
N LYS A 91 -3.36 20.79 4.24
CA LYS A 91 -1.90 20.90 4.21
C LYS A 91 -1.40 20.30 2.91
N ASP A 92 -0.42 20.96 2.30
CA ASP A 92 0.33 20.34 1.22
C ASP A 92 1.00 19.06 1.75
N ARG A 93 1.08 18.03 0.92
CA ARG A 93 1.85 16.81 1.14
C ARG A 93 2.63 16.52 -0.12
N ILE A 94 3.80 15.90 0.04
CA ILE A 94 4.60 15.44 -1.09
C ILE A 94 4.36 13.95 -1.23
N PHE A 95 3.92 13.52 -2.40
CA PHE A 95 3.74 12.13 -2.76
C PHE A 95 4.79 11.70 -3.76
N ILE A 96 5.10 10.42 -3.76
CA ILE A 96 5.90 9.78 -4.81
C ILE A 96 5.03 9.67 -6.08
N ALA A 97 5.63 9.94 -7.24
CA ALA A 97 5.10 9.52 -8.53
C ALA A 97 5.91 8.32 -9.04
N PHE A 98 5.25 7.22 -9.35
CA PHE A 98 5.88 6.03 -9.92
C PHE A 98 5.90 6.10 -11.45
N ASN A 99 6.86 5.44 -12.10
CA ASN A 99 6.91 5.43 -13.57
C ASN A 99 5.65 4.79 -14.16
N ASN A 100 5.12 3.75 -13.51
CA ASN A 100 3.92 3.04 -13.93
C ASN A 100 3.21 2.41 -12.71
N TRP A 101 2.05 1.80 -12.92
CA TRP A 101 1.26 1.20 -11.83
C TRP A 101 1.86 -0.11 -11.29
N HIS A 102 2.63 -0.85 -12.10
CA HIS A 102 3.35 -2.04 -11.64
C HIS A 102 4.41 -1.67 -10.60
N ASP A 103 5.11 -0.56 -10.80
CA ASP A 103 6.11 -0.04 -9.86
C ASP A 103 5.50 0.26 -8.48
N SER A 104 4.32 0.90 -8.46
CA SER A 104 3.59 1.12 -7.22
C SER A 104 3.15 -0.19 -6.57
N LEU A 105 2.73 -1.18 -7.35
CA LEU A 105 2.26 -2.46 -6.83
C LEU A 105 3.42 -3.33 -6.32
N ASN A 106 4.55 -3.33 -7.01
CA ASN A 106 5.81 -3.94 -6.56
C ASN A 106 6.28 -3.30 -5.25
N PHE A 107 6.20 -1.97 -5.15
CA PHE A 107 6.50 -1.26 -3.92
C PHE A 107 5.59 -1.74 -2.78
N THR A 108 4.29 -1.86 -3.02
CA THR A 108 3.33 -2.39 -2.04
C THR A 108 3.69 -3.82 -1.64
N ILE A 109 3.85 -4.75 -2.58
CA ILE A 109 4.18 -6.17 -2.31
C ILE A 109 5.48 -6.30 -1.50
N SER A 110 6.52 -5.58 -1.91
CA SER A 110 7.82 -5.60 -1.23
C SER A 110 7.70 -5.07 0.21
N ASN A 111 6.99 -3.96 0.43
CA ASN A 111 6.80 -3.43 1.78
C ASN A 111 5.85 -4.27 2.63
N THR A 112 4.85 -4.93 2.05
CA THR A 112 4.02 -5.93 2.74
C THR A 112 4.89 -7.04 3.30
N THR A 113 5.80 -7.58 2.47
CA THR A 113 6.74 -8.64 2.88
C THR A 113 7.70 -8.13 3.95
N ARG A 114 8.41 -7.03 3.67
CA ARG A 114 9.43 -6.45 4.55
C ARG A 114 8.90 -6.04 5.92
N ARG A 115 7.64 -5.60 5.98
CA ARG A 115 6.99 -5.19 7.24
C ARG A 115 6.23 -6.34 7.92
N GLY A 116 6.24 -7.54 7.37
CA GLY A 116 5.53 -8.70 7.93
C GLY A 116 4.02 -8.54 7.95
N LEU A 117 3.46 -7.78 7.01
CA LEU A 117 2.03 -7.43 6.94
C LEU A 117 1.25 -8.47 6.14
N PHE A 118 1.30 -9.73 6.54
CA PHE A 118 0.59 -10.84 5.90
C PHE A 118 0.35 -11.96 6.93
N ILE A 119 -0.64 -12.84 6.70
CA ILE A 119 -0.91 -13.95 7.62
C ILE A 119 0.28 -14.92 7.64
N GLY A 120 0.76 -15.27 8.83
CA GLY A 120 2.00 -16.00 9.08
C GLY A 120 3.22 -15.09 9.23
N GLY A 121 3.07 -13.78 9.04
CA GLY A 121 4.10 -12.78 9.27
C GLY A 121 4.16 -12.28 10.72
N LYS A 122 5.25 -11.59 11.05
CA LYS A 122 5.39 -10.80 12.28
C LYS A 122 5.70 -9.36 11.90
N THR A 123 4.94 -8.39 12.40
CA THR A 123 5.20 -6.98 12.09
C THR A 123 6.49 -6.50 12.73
N PHE A 124 7.09 -5.43 12.21
CA PHE A 124 8.41 -4.96 12.68
C PHE A 124 8.50 -3.47 12.97
N LEU A 125 7.58 -2.64 12.47
CA LEU A 125 7.77 -1.19 12.50
C LEU A 125 7.11 -0.53 13.72
N ILE A 126 5.89 -0.94 14.10
CA ILE A 126 5.12 -0.29 15.18
C ILE A 126 4.62 -1.29 16.22
N THR A 127 3.95 -2.36 15.81
CA THR A 127 3.22 -3.25 16.74
C THR A 127 4.00 -4.49 17.15
N GLN A 128 4.96 -4.92 16.34
CA GLN A 128 5.77 -6.13 16.57
C GLN A 128 4.95 -7.42 16.85
N MET A 129 3.77 -7.52 16.26
CA MET A 129 2.80 -8.59 16.52
C MET A 129 2.84 -9.69 15.47
N GLU A 130 2.54 -10.92 15.88
CA GLU A 130 2.24 -12.01 14.93
C GLU A 130 0.88 -11.77 14.28
N VAL A 131 0.80 -12.05 12.98
CA VAL A 131 -0.41 -11.90 12.18
C VAL A 131 -0.95 -13.29 11.87
N LEU A 132 -1.91 -13.76 12.65
CA LEU A 132 -2.41 -15.14 12.54
C LEU A 132 -3.73 -15.24 11.79
N THR A 133 -4.50 -14.15 11.78
CA THR A 133 -5.83 -14.10 11.20
C THR A 133 -6.03 -12.88 10.28
N PRO A 134 -7.06 -12.87 9.42
CA PRO A 134 -7.44 -11.69 8.66
C PRO A 134 -7.76 -10.47 9.54
N THR A 135 -8.26 -10.70 10.76
CA THR A 135 -8.51 -9.64 11.75
C THR A 135 -7.20 -9.05 12.25
N ASP A 136 -6.22 -9.88 12.61
CA ASP A 136 -4.88 -9.41 12.99
C ASP A 136 -4.24 -8.62 11.86
N LEU A 137 -4.41 -9.07 10.62
CA LEU A 137 -3.90 -8.38 9.45
C LEU A 137 -4.55 -7.00 9.26
N CYS A 138 -5.86 -6.88 9.49
CA CYS A 138 -6.55 -5.59 9.48
C CYS A 138 -5.98 -4.64 10.55
N ILE A 139 -5.81 -5.14 11.77
CA ILE A 139 -5.25 -4.38 12.90
C ILE A 139 -3.82 -3.92 12.57
N ALA A 140 -2.98 -4.85 12.12
CA ALA A 140 -1.61 -4.58 11.70
C ALA A 140 -1.57 -3.53 10.58
N TYR A 141 -2.33 -3.72 9.49
CA TYR A 141 -2.42 -2.76 8.39
C TYR A 141 -2.81 -1.36 8.86
N LYS A 142 -3.85 -1.24 9.69
CA LYS A 142 -4.32 0.06 10.17
C LYS A 142 -3.31 0.75 11.06
N ARG A 143 -2.63 0.01 11.94
CA ARG A 143 -1.62 0.56 12.86
C ARG A 143 -0.30 0.89 12.13
N GLU A 144 0.18 0.00 11.27
CA GLU A 144 1.51 0.04 10.63
C GLU A 144 1.55 0.85 9.33
N TRP A 145 0.47 0.84 8.55
CA TRP A 145 0.41 1.44 7.22
C TRP A 145 -0.41 2.72 7.19
N VAL A 146 -1.64 2.67 7.72
CA VAL A 146 -2.60 3.76 7.57
C VAL A 146 -2.37 4.87 8.59
N THR A 147 -2.28 4.52 9.87
CA THR A 147 -2.30 5.52 10.96
C THR A 147 -0.93 5.79 11.58
N GLY A 148 0.00 4.85 11.48
CA GLY A 148 1.29 4.97 12.14
C GLY A 148 1.18 4.98 13.67
N SER A 149 0.20 4.27 14.25
CA SER A 149 -0.09 4.31 15.68
C SER A 149 -0.39 2.93 16.26
N ALA A 150 0.42 2.48 17.22
CA ALA A 150 0.20 1.22 17.94
C ALA A 150 -1.12 1.21 18.73
N ALA A 151 -1.60 2.38 19.15
CA ALA A 151 -2.80 2.55 19.95
C ALA A 151 -4.10 2.59 19.12
N TYR A 152 -3.99 2.69 17.79
CA TYR A 152 -5.18 2.72 16.94
C TYR A 152 -5.92 1.39 16.97
N ASN A 153 -7.22 1.42 17.25
CA ASN A 153 -8.10 0.26 17.21
C ASN A 153 -9.11 0.45 16.07
N PRO A 154 -9.07 -0.39 15.02
CA PRO A 154 -10.05 -0.33 13.96
C PRO A 154 -11.45 -0.59 14.50
N ALA A 155 -12.45 0.10 13.96
CA ALA A 155 -13.85 -0.20 14.28
C ALA A 155 -14.27 -1.55 13.68
N ASP A 156 -15.31 -2.18 14.25
CA ASP A 156 -15.83 -3.47 13.77
C ASP A 156 -16.22 -3.45 12.29
N THR A 157 -16.72 -2.31 11.80
CA THR A 157 -17.06 -2.11 10.39
C THR A 157 -15.83 -2.10 9.48
N GLU A 158 -14.70 -1.56 9.94
CA GLU A 158 -13.44 -1.58 9.22
C GLU A 158 -12.88 -3.01 9.16
N ILE A 159 -12.92 -3.72 10.29
CA ILE A 159 -12.51 -5.13 10.37
C ILE A 159 -13.37 -5.98 9.43
N ALA A 160 -14.70 -5.89 9.52
CA ALA A 160 -15.60 -6.67 8.68
C ALA A 160 -15.39 -6.41 7.18
N SER A 161 -15.20 -5.13 6.80
CA SER A 161 -14.90 -4.75 5.41
C SER A 161 -13.57 -5.32 4.93
N PHE A 162 -12.54 -5.28 5.79
CA PHE A 162 -11.22 -5.83 5.48
C PHE A 162 -11.27 -7.35 5.33
N VAL A 163 -11.86 -8.06 6.29
CA VAL A 163 -12.00 -9.52 6.27
C VAL A 163 -12.78 -10.00 5.04
N ASN A 164 -13.87 -9.31 4.67
CA ASN A 164 -14.60 -9.62 3.44
C ASN A 164 -13.71 -9.45 2.19
N THR A 165 -12.94 -8.38 2.13
CA THR A 165 -11.99 -8.15 1.04
C THR A 165 -10.90 -9.23 1.01
N TYR A 166 -10.40 -9.64 2.17
CA TYR A 166 -9.44 -10.72 2.30
C TYR A 166 -9.99 -12.04 1.77
N ASN A 167 -11.21 -12.42 2.18
CA ASN A 167 -11.85 -13.66 1.75
C ASN A 167 -12.08 -13.70 0.23
N LYS A 168 -12.39 -12.56 -0.39
CA LYS A 168 -12.42 -12.45 -1.85
C LYS A 168 -11.05 -12.69 -2.47
N GLY A 169 -10.00 -12.11 -1.89
CA GLY A 169 -8.61 -12.38 -2.30
C GLY A 169 -8.24 -13.86 -2.15
N ALA A 170 -8.68 -14.52 -1.09
CA ALA A 170 -8.42 -15.94 -0.86
C ALA A 170 -9.03 -16.85 -1.95
N GLY A 171 -10.18 -16.46 -2.51
CA GLY A 171 -10.79 -17.15 -3.66
C GLY A 171 -10.10 -16.90 -5.00
N ILE A 172 -9.24 -15.87 -5.09
CA ILE A 172 -8.52 -15.48 -6.32
C ILE A 172 -7.07 -16.00 -6.30
N PHE A 173 -6.41 -15.90 -5.15
CA PHE A 173 -5.03 -16.30 -4.94
C PHE A 173 -5.00 -17.58 -4.10
N VAL A 174 -4.81 -18.71 -4.77
CA VAL A 174 -4.74 -20.04 -4.16
C VAL A 174 -3.28 -20.48 -4.05
N ALA A 175 -2.96 -21.27 -3.01
CA ALA A 175 -1.66 -21.92 -2.94
C ALA A 175 -1.55 -22.95 -4.08
N PRO A 176 -0.36 -23.16 -4.66
CA PRO A 176 -0.15 -24.31 -5.55
C PRO A 176 -0.44 -25.60 -4.77
N ASN A 177 -1.17 -26.52 -5.42
CA ASN A 177 -1.46 -27.86 -4.88
C ASN A 177 -0.19 -28.70 -4.76
#